data_AF-A0A9E1SP59-F1
#
_entry.id   AF-A0A9E1SP59-F1
#
_cell.length_a   1.000
_cell.length_b   1.000
_cell.length_c   1.000
_cell.angle_alpha   90.00
_cell.angle_beta   90.00
_cell.angle_gamma   90.00
#
_symmetry.space_group_name_H-M   'P 1'
#
loop_
_entity.id
_entity.type
_entity.pdbx_description
1 polymer ?
#
loop_
_entity_poly.entity_id
_entity_poly.type
_entity_poly.pdbx_seq_one_letter_code
_entity_poly.pdbx_strand_id
1 'polypeptide(L)'
;MKLSALKYIIAISLIPTIAFAQLVKKDSTAERNYFNDDGTMRIAITTQSQRPGSGGGNNALDGPEVMAEGGIQDLLRSMNATVRMSDAVLSEREQTEYGNWRKMGYANGRLADNVMQNEADGYFTVGFLASCPSSLGMLGGLQQSLTSTDTSAV
;
A
#
# COMPACT_ATOMS: atom_id res chain seq x y z
N MET A 1 13.71 -36.93 -48.49
CA MET A 1 14.42 -36.67 -47.21
C MET A 1 14.33 -35.19 -46.80
N LYS A 2 13.13 -34.58 -46.72
CA LYS A 2 12.96 -33.12 -46.47
C LYS A 2 11.84 -32.74 -45.48
N LEU A 3 11.15 -33.70 -44.85
CA LEU A 3 10.02 -33.40 -43.96
C LEU A 3 10.36 -33.32 -42.46
N SER A 4 11.53 -33.78 -42.00
CA SER A 4 11.83 -33.73 -40.55
C SER A 4 12.34 -32.35 -40.10
N ALA A 5 13.12 -31.64 -40.91
CA ALA A 5 13.69 -30.35 -40.55
C ALA A 5 12.63 -29.24 -40.35
N LEU A 6 11.53 -29.27 -41.09
CA LEU A 6 10.46 -28.27 -40.98
C LEU A 6 9.68 -28.36 -39.66
N LYS A 7 9.55 -29.56 -39.08
CA LYS A 7 8.89 -29.76 -37.77
C LYS A 7 9.69 -29.20 -36.61
N TYR A 8 11.03 -29.25 -36.69
CA TYR A 8 11.90 -28.71 -35.65
C TYR A 8 11.96 -27.18 -35.65
N ILE A 9 11.87 -26.54 -36.82
CA ILE A 9 11.88 -25.07 -36.94
C ILE A 9 10.61 -24.46 -36.35
N ILE A 10 9.45 -25.11 -36.51
CA ILE A 10 8.18 -24.67 -35.93
C ILE A 10 8.16 -24.88 -34.41
N ALA A 11 8.77 -25.96 -33.90
CA ALA A 11 8.86 -26.20 -32.47
C ALA A 11 9.74 -25.15 -31.75
N ILE A 12 10.84 -24.70 -32.37
CA ILE A 12 11.79 -23.77 -31.73
C ILE A 12 11.25 -22.33 -31.67
N SER A 13 10.37 -21.91 -32.59
CA SER A 13 9.79 -20.55 -32.57
C SER A 13 8.53 -20.41 -31.70
N LEU A 14 7.79 -21.49 -31.46
CA LEU A 14 6.57 -21.49 -30.64
C LEU A 14 6.83 -21.61 -29.13
N ILE A 15 7.92 -22.25 -28.72
CA ILE A 15 8.26 -22.41 -27.30
C ILE A 15 8.52 -21.06 -26.59
N PRO A 16 9.32 -20.11 -27.14
CA PRO A 16 9.53 -18.83 -26.48
C PRO A 16 8.28 -17.94 -26.46
N THR A 17 7.38 -18.07 -27.43
CA THR A 17 6.11 -17.30 -27.47
C THR A 17 5.10 -17.82 -26.46
N ILE A 18 5.01 -19.13 -26.24
CA ILE A 18 4.16 -19.70 -25.18
C ILE A 18 4.74 -19.37 -23.80
N ALA A 19 6.07 -19.39 -23.63
CA ALA A 19 6.71 -18.96 -22.38
C ALA A 19 6.47 -17.47 -22.09
N PHE A 20 6.51 -16.60 -23.10
CA PHE A 20 6.13 -15.18 -22.94
C PHE A 20 4.63 -15.01 -22.65
N ALA A 21 3.75 -15.77 -23.28
CA ALA A 21 2.30 -15.72 -23.01
C ALA A 21 1.94 -16.23 -21.60
N GLN A 22 2.73 -17.15 -21.02
CA GLN A 22 2.60 -17.55 -19.62
C GLN A 22 3.31 -16.60 -18.63
N LEU A 23 4.33 -15.86 -19.08
CA LEU A 23 4.94 -14.78 -18.30
C LEU A 23 4.02 -13.54 -18.25
N VAL A 24 3.26 -13.30 -19.32
CA VAL A 24 2.05 -12.45 -19.34
C VAL A 24 0.86 -13.28 -18.85
N LYS A 25 1.03 -14.04 -17.76
CA LYS A 25 -0.11 -14.48 -16.96
C LYS A 25 -0.83 -13.19 -16.60
N LYS A 26 -2.08 -13.08 -17.05
CA LYS A 26 -2.99 -12.00 -16.67
C LYS A 26 -2.80 -11.75 -15.19
N ASP A 27 -2.18 -10.62 -14.89
CA ASP A 27 -1.87 -10.23 -13.55
C ASP A 27 -3.20 -10.12 -12.81
N SER A 28 -3.51 -11.09 -11.97
CA SER A 28 -4.72 -11.05 -11.14
C SER A 28 -4.58 -10.02 -10.02
N THR A 29 -3.47 -9.28 -9.92
CA THR A 29 -3.40 -8.07 -9.11
C THR A 29 -4.25 -6.91 -9.67
N ALA A 30 -4.76 -7.03 -10.91
CA ALA A 30 -5.58 -6.00 -11.56
C ALA A 30 -7.02 -5.87 -11.02
N GLU A 31 -7.50 -6.80 -10.20
CA GLU A 31 -8.79 -6.67 -9.52
C GLU A 31 -8.57 -6.48 -8.01
N ARG A 32 -7.96 -5.36 -7.63
CA ARG A 32 -8.00 -4.92 -6.22
C ARG A 32 -9.45 -4.64 -5.84
N ASN A 33 -10.10 -5.63 -5.25
CA ASN A 33 -11.48 -5.50 -4.80
C ASN A 33 -11.49 -4.88 -3.39
N TYR A 34 -11.87 -3.60 -3.34
CA TYR A 34 -12.08 -2.88 -2.09
C TYR A 34 -13.52 -2.95 -1.57
N PHE A 35 -14.36 -3.78 -2.17
CA PHE A 35 -15.75 -3.95 -1.76
C PHE A 35 -15.94 -5.28 -1.04
N ASN A 36 -16.83 -5.32 -0.06
CA ASN A 36 -17.34 -6.56 0.51
C ASN A 36 -18.33 -7.20 -0.47
N ASP A 37 -18.73 -8.45 -0.18
CA ASP A 37 -19.70 -9.20 -1.00
C ASP A 37 -21.07 -8.53 -1.06
N ASP A 38 -21.42 -7.71 -0.05
CA ASP A 38 -22.65 -6.93 0.01
C ASP A 38 -22.57 -5.59 -0.75
N GLY A 39 -21.43 -5.30 -1.39
CA GLY A 39 -21.18 -4.06 -2.13
C GLY A 39 -20.78 -2.86 -1.27
N THR A 40 -20.60 -3.03 0.04
CA THR A 40 -20.05 -1.97 0.91
C THR A 40 -18.57 -1.75 0.64
N MET A 41 -18.13 -0.49 0.58
CA MET A 41 -16.71 -0.17 0.36
C MET A 41 -15.92 -0.29 1.67
N ARG A 42 -14.76 -0.95 1.63
CA ARG A 42 -13.79 -1.03 2.72
C ARG A 42 -12.78 0.11 2.58
N ILE A 43 -12.75 1.00 3.57
CA ILE A 43 -11.85 2.15 3.62
C ILE A 43 -11.00 2.07 4.87
N ALA A 44 -9.68 2.16 4.71
CA ALA A 44 -8.75 2.26 5.82
C ALA A 44 -8.19 3.69 5.87
N ILE A 45 -8.36 4.37 7.00
CA ILE A 45 -7.73 5.67 7.26
C ILE A 45 -6.45 5.41 8.03
N THR A 46 -5.31 5.84 7.49
CA THR A 46 -4.02 5.75 8.17
C THR A 46 -3.48 7.12 8.49
N THR A 47 -3.00 7.32 9.73
CA THR A 47 -2.45 8.61 10.18
C THR A 47 -0.94 8.55 10.34
N GLN A 48 -0.26 9.65 10.04
CA GLN A 48 1.15 9.83 10.34
C GLN A 48 1.42 11.29 10.68
N SER A 49 1.91 11.53 11.90
CA SER A 49 2.05 12.89 12.45
C SER A 49 3.49 13.33 12.69
N GLN A 50 4.46 12.46 12.40
CA GLN A 50 5.87 12.78 12.54
C GLN A 50 6.32 13.78 11.46
N ARG A 51 7.15 14.74 11.87
CA ARG A 51 7.69 15.77 10.99
C ARG A 51 9.22 15.79 11.07
N PRO A 52 9.92 16.10 9.98
CA PRO A 52 11.28 16.60 10.07
C PRO A 52 11.21 18.06 10.59
N GLY A 53 11.75 18.37 11.78
CA GLY A 53 11.88 19.78 12.24
C GLY A 53 12.73 20.59 11.24
N SER A 54 12.65 21.92 11.07
CA SER A 54 12.10 23.06 11.80
C SER A 54 11.50 24.04 10.77
N GLY A 55 10.21 23.94 10.43
CA GLY A 55 9.69 24.79 9.34
C GLY A 55 8.18 24.88 9.15
N GLY A 56 7.36 24.36 10.06
CA GLY A 56 5.91 24.55 10.01
C GLY A 56 5.38 24.63 11.43
N GLY A 57 4.64 25.69 11.74
CA GLY A 57 4.17 26.01 13.09
C GLY A 57 3.43 24.85 13.78
N ASN A 58 3.28 25.00 15.09
CA ASN A 58 2.78 23.99 16.04
C ASN A 58 1.38 23.41 15.72
N ASN A 59 0.65 23.96 14.75
CA ASN A 59 -0.75 23.66 14.49
C ASN A 59 -0.98 22.45 13.55
N ALA A 60 0.08 21.88 12.97
CA ALA A 60 -0.04 20.78 12.01
C ALA A 60 0.38 19.42 12.58
N LEU A 61 0.70 19.36 13.88
CA LEU A 61 0.93 18.09 14.58
C LEU A 61 -0.38 17.33 14.79
N ASP A 62 -1.47 18.04 15.06
CA ASP A 62 -2.78 17.43 15.27
C ASP A 62 -3.57 17.27 13.95
N GLY A 63 -3.04 17.72 12.82
CA GLY A 63 -3.78 17.76 11.55
C GLY A 63 -4.34 16.39 11.14
N PRO A 64 -3.50 15.34 11.07
CA PRO A 64 -3.96 14.00 10.77
C PRO A 64 -5.02 13.45 11.74
N GLU A 65 -4.80 13.61 13.04
CA GLU A 65 -5.69 13.15 14.11
C GLU A 65 -7.01 13.91 14.07
N VAL A 66 -6.98 15.25 13.97
CA VAL A 66 -8.17 16.10 13.85
C VAL A 66 -8.98 15.76 12.61
N MET A 67 -8.34 15.45 11.48
CA MET A 67 -9.06 14.99 10.29
C MET A 67 -9.68 13.60 10.51
N ALA A 68 -8.96 12.67 11.14
CA ALA A 68 -9.46 11.31 11.40
C ALA A 68 -10.60 11.29 12.42
N GLU A 69 -10.53 12.12 13.44
CA GLU A 69 -11.49 12.19 14.56
C GLU A 69 -12.59 13.24 14.34
N GLY A 70 -12.42 14.14 13.38
CA GLY A 70 -13.34 15.26 13.07
C GLY A 70 -14.65 14.87 12.36
N GLY A 71 -15.07 13.61 12.45
CA GLY A 71 -16.35 13.12 11.91
C GLY A 71 -16.29 12.49 10.51
N ILE A 72 -15.12 12.43 9.86
CA ILE A 72 -14.99 11.80 8.54
C ILE A 72 -15.34 10.31 8.58
N GLN A 73 -15.04 9.61 9.67
CA GLN A 73 -15.36 8.20 9.82
C GLN A 73 -16.87 7.98 9.82
N ASP A 74 -17.63 8.82 10.53
CA ASP A 74 -19.08 8.72 10.61
C ASP A 74 -19.73 9.10 9.28
N LEU A 75 -19.19 10.10 8.58
CA LEU A 75 -19.61 10.42 7.21
C LEU A 75 -19.43 9.22 6.28
N LEU A 76 -18.26 8.59 6.27
CA LEU A 76 -17.99 7.42 5.44
C LEU A 76 -18.89 6.23 5.80
N ARG A 77 -19.11 5.97 7.10
CA ARG A 77 -20.05 4.94 7.56
C ARG A 77 -21.49 5.24 7.14
N SER A 78 -21.92 6.50 7.17
CA SER A 78 -23.24 6.93 6.71
C SER A 78 -23.44 6.72 5.19
N MET A 79 -22.34 6.67 4.45
CA MET A 79 -22.30 6.33 3.02
C MET A 79 -22.16 4.81 2.77
N ASN A 80 -22.44 3.98 3.77
CA ASN A 80 -22.38 2.51 3.69
C ASN A 80 -20.96 1.95 3.47
N ALA A 81 -19.93 2.64 3.99
CA ALA A 81 -18.55 2.12 4.00
C ALA A 81 -18.21 1.43 5.33
N THR A 82 -17.42 0.35 5.25
CA THR A 82 -16.70 -0.23 6.39
C THR A 82 -15.42 0.54 6.61
N VAL A 83 -15.26 1.18 7.77
CA VAL A 83 -14.12 2.07 8.05
C VAL A 83 -13.27 1.49 9.18
N ARG A 84 -11.94 1.42 8.95
CA ARG A 84 -10.95 1.13 10.00
C ARG A 84 -9.89 2.20 10.09
N MET A 85 -9.20 2.26 11.24
CA MET A 85 -8.10 3.18 11.50
C MET A 85 -6.80 2.45 11.81
N SER A 86 -5.69 3.08 11.46
CA SER A 86 -4.34 2.65 11.85
C SER A 86 -3.43 3.86 12.01
N ASP A 87 -2.66 3.92 13.10
CA ASP A 87 -1.78 5.06 13.36
C ASP A 87 -0.30 4.65 13.26
N ALA A 88 0.48 5.45 12.54
CA ALA A 88 1.92 5.23 12.39
C ALA A 88 2.72 5.87 13.54
N VAL A 89 2.47 5.39 14.77
CA VAL A 89 3.06 5.92 16.00
C VAL A 89 4.43 5.30 16.28
N LEU A 90 5.40 6.14 16.64
CA LEU A 90 6.72 5.66 17.06
C LEU A 90 6.63 4.82 18.34
N SER A 91 7.34 3.68 18.36
CA SER A 91 7.56 2.93 19.60
C SER A 91 8.33 3.76 20.61
N GLU A 92 8.25 3.39 21.89
CA GLU A 92 8.97 4.06 22.98
C GLU A 92 10.47 4.20 22.69
N ARG A 93 11.10 3.13 22.19
CA ARG A 93 12.51 3.17 21.77
C ARG A 93 12.73 4.21 20.68
N GLU A 94 11.93 4.21 19.62
CA GLU A 94 12.06 5.13 18.48
C GLU A 94 11.86 6.60 18.88
N GLN A 95 11.01 6.87 19.87
CA GLN A 95 10.83 8.21 20.42
C GLN A 95 12.09 8.76 21.08
N THR A 96 12.95 7.89 21.65
CA THR A 96 14.21 8.32 22.27
C THR A 96 15.35 8.55 21.27
N GLU A 97 15.19 8.12 20.02
CA GLU A 97 16.24 8.21 19.00
C GLU A 97 16.54 9.66 18.63
N TYR A 98 17.82 9.98 18.42
CA TYR A 98 18.24 11.33 18.03
C TYR A 98 17.91 11.64 16.56
N GLY A 99 17.37 12.83 16.32
CA GLY A 99 17.15 13.41 15.00
C GLY A 99 15.75 13.20 14.43
N ASN A 100 15.09 14.30 14.07
CA ASN A 100 13.72 14.28 13.54
C ASN A 100 13.60 13.54 12.20
N TRP A 101 14.64 13.58 11.36
CA TRP A 101 14.68 12.81 10.12
C TRP A 101 14.75 11.30 10.36
N ARG A 102 15.47 10.86 11.40
CA ARG A 102 15.55 9.45 11.80
C ARG A 102 14.19 8.97 12.29
N LYS A 103 13.55 9.75 13.17
CA LYS A 103 12.17 9.52 13.62
C LYS A 103 11.18 9.49 12.44
N MET A 104 11.33 10.39 11.48
CA MET A 104 10.52 10.40 10.25
C MET A 104 10.68 9.10 9.45
N GLY A 105 11.90 8.58 9.35
CA GLY A 105 12.15 7.27 8.75
C GLY A 105 11.40 6.13 9.44
N TYR A 106 11.43 6.08 10.77
CA TYR A 106 10.67 5.10 11.54
C TYR A 106 9.16 5.23 11.33
N ALA A 107 8.61 6.44 11.44
CA ALA A 107 7.19 6.69 11.23
C ALA A 107 6.75 6.33 9.79
N ASN A 108 7.57 6.61 8.78
CA ASN A 108 7.31 6.18 7.41
C ASN A 108 7.36 4.66 7.22
N GLY A 109 8.26 3.97 7.93
CA GLY A 109 8.30 2.50 7.93
C GLY A 109 6.99 1.92 8.47
N ARG A 110 6.51 2.43 9.61
CA ARG A 110 5.24 1.97 10.20
C ARG A 110 4.03 2.34 9.34
N LEU A 111 4.06 3.50 8.70
CA LEU A 111 3.04 3.90 7.72
C LEU A 111 3.02 2.93 6.53
N ALA A 112 4.20 2.53 6.03
CA ALA A 112 4.31 1.54 4.96
C ALA A 112 3.75 0.18 5.38
N ASP A 113 4.04 -0.28 6.60
CA ASP A 113 3.49 -1.53 7.14
C ASP A 113 1.95 -1.48 7.22
N ASN A 114 1.39 -0.37 7.73
CA ASN A 114 -0.07 -0.17 7.79
C ASN A 114 -0.69 -0.20 6.39
N VAL A 115 -0.10 0.49 5.42
CA VAL A 115 -0.60 0.54 4.04
C VAL A 115 -0.50 -0.82 3.38
N MET A 116 0.62 -1.52 3.52
CA MET A 116 0.79 -2.88 3.01
C MET A 116 -0.28 -3.81 3.57
N GLN A 117 -0.55 -3.76 4.88
CA GLN A 117 -1.57 -4.59 5.50
C GLN A 117 -2.99 -4.21 5.04
N ASN A 118 -3.29 -2.91 4.89
CA ASN A 118 -4.56 -2.46 4.32
C ASN A 118 -4.79 -3.00 2.92
N GLU A 119 -3.78 -2.93 2.06
CA GLU A 119 -3.85 -3.48 0.72
C GLU A 119 -4.02 -4.99 0.71
N ALA A 120 -3.27 -5.72 1.56
CA ALA A 120 -3.41 -7.16 1.70
C ALA A 120 -4.81 -7.58 2.18
N ASP A 121 -5.44 -6.77 3.04
CA ASP A 121 -6.79 -6.98 3.56
C ASP A 121 -7.88 -6.46 2.60
N GLY A 122 -7.51 -5.91 1.44
CA GLY A 122 -8.45 -5.37 0.44
C GLY A 122 -9.18 -4.11 0.91
N TYR A 123 -8.51 -3.20 1.62
CA TYR A 123 -9.03 -1.89 1.99
C TYR A 123 -8.46 -0.80 1.08
N PHE A 124 -9.33 0.09 0.60
CA PHE A 124 -8.87 1.32 -0.03
C PHE A 124 -8.27 2.25 1.03
N THR A 125 -6.97 2.54 0.90
CA THR A 125 -6.25 3.30 1.93
C THR A 125 -6.27 4.81 1.67
N VAL A 126 -6.68 5.59 2.67
CA VAL A 126 -6.60 7.05 2.69
C VAL A 126 -5.59 7.48 3.76
N GLY A 127 -4.52 8.17 3.35
CA GLY A 127 -3.49 8.66 4.26
C GLY A 127 -3.75 10.10 4.71
N PHE A 128 -3.81 10.32 6.01
CA PHE A 128 -3.77 11.66 6.62
C PHE A 128 -2.38 11.92 7.17
N LEU A 129 -1.69 12.89 6.57
CA LEU A 129 -0.25 13.01 6.68
C LEU A 129 0.12 14.41 7.15
N ALA A 130 0.92 14.51 8.21
CA ALA A 130 1.36 15.80 8.73
C ALA A 130 2.33 16.52 7.78
N SER A 131 3.08 15.79 6.94
CA SER A 131 4.09 16.38 6.06
C SER A 131 4.27 15.65 4.73
N CYS A 132 4.76 16.37 3.70
CA CYS A 132 4.99 15.81 2.36
C CYS A 132 5.92 14.58 2.34
N PRO A 133 6.99 14.50 3.14
CA PRO A 133 7.84 13.30 3.20
C PRO A 133 7.13 12.04 3.69
N SER A 134 5.94 12.17 4.30
CA SER A 134 5.14 11.00 4.72
C SER A 134 4.56 10.23 3.53
N SER A 135 4.47 10.87 2.36
CA SER A 135 4.07 10.19 1.12
C SER A 135 4.99 9.03 0.76
N LEU A 136 6.26 9.04 1.21
CA LEU A 136 7.18 7.92 1.04
C LEU A 136 6.71 6.65 1.77
N GLY A 137 6.09 6.77 2.95
CA GLY A 137 5.50 5.63 3.65
C GLY A 137 4.31 5.05 2.87
N MET A 138 3.44 5.92 2.34
CA MET A 138 2.31 5.50 1.49
C MET A 138 2.78 4.73 0.25
N LEU A 139 3.72 5.31 -0.49
CA LEU A 139 4.24 4.70 -1.71
C LEU A 139 5.03 3.42 -1.43
N GLY A 140 5.82 3.41 -0.35
CA GLY A 140 6.58 2.24 0.08
C GLY A 140 5.68 1.05 0.43
N GLY A 141 4.61 1.28 1.21
CA GLY A 141 3.65 0.22 1.55
C GLY A 141 2.88 -0.29 0.34
N LEU A 142 2.46 0.61 -0.56
CA LEU A 142 1.81 0.23 -1.82
C LEU A 142 2.75 -0.63 -2.68
N GLN A 143 4.02 -0.25 -2.82
CA GLN A 143 5.00 -1.02 -3.59
C GLN A 143 5.24 -2.41 -2.97
N GLN A 144 5.32 -2.50 -1.65
CA GLN A 144 5.47 -3.79 -0.96
C GLN A 144 4.25 -4.70 -1.14
N SER A 145 3.03 -4.15 -1.09
CA SER A 145 1.79 -4.92 -1.29
C SER A 145 1.71 -5.59 -2.66
N LEU A 146 2.32 -4.98 -3.68
CA LEU A 146 2.38 -5.53 -5.04
C LEU A 146 3.34 -6.73 -5.14
N THR A 147 4.34 -6.81 -4.26
CA THR A 147 5.35 -7.88 -4.27
C THR A 147 5.01 -9.00 -3.29
N SER A 148 4.31 -8.71 -2.19
CA SER A 148 3.92 -9.70 -1.17
C SER A 148 2.82 -10.66 -1.63
N THR A 149 2.09 -10.33 -2.69
CA THR A 149 1.03 -11.19 -3.25
C THR A 149 1.61 -12.38 -4.04
N ASP A 150 2.93 -12.42 -4.27
CA ASP A 150 3.60 -13.46 -5.06
C ASP A 150 4.20 -14.61 -4.22
N THR A 151 4.01 -14.62 -2.89
CA THR A 151 4.63 -15.65 -2.02
C THR A 151 3.80 -16.92 -1.83
N SER A 152 2.59 -17.01 -2.43
CA SER A 152 1.78 -18.24 -2.39
C SER A 152 2.28 -19.34 -3.35
N ALA A 153 3.41 -19.13 -4.02
CA ALA A 153 3.98 -20.02 -5.03
C ALA A 153 5.41 -20.53 -4.71
N VAL A 154 5.88 -20.42 -3.45
CA VAL A 154 7.12 -21.05 -2.99
C VAL A 154 6.83 -22.24 -2.09
#